data_AF-A0A246HJ72-F1
#
_entry.id   AF-A0A246HJ72-F1
#
_cell.length_a   1.000
_cell.length_b   1.000
_cell.length_c   1.000
_cell.angle_alpha   90.00
_cell.angle_beta   90.00
_cell.angle_gamma   90.00
#
_symmetry.space_group_name_H-M   'P 1'
#
loop_
_entity.id
_entity.type
_entity.pdbx_description
1 polymer ?
#
loop_
_entity_poly.entity_id
_entity_poly.type
_entity_poly.pdbx_seq_one_letter_code
_entity_poly.pdbx_strand_id
1 'polypeptide(L)'
;MVDEIEDDGAPGWDAIDAALKAVYPTQAPQHYGPVLRSLLGGEDPLDGISAYWNDAPLPHWHFVSYGFSELYEKESDDPATSGYGFELSFRVAAAAGSEPPAWAMNFLQNLARYVFANGKVFQQGHYLNAGGPIAADTDTLLRHIAFMRDPQLPPRETPNGSLEFLQVIGLTDDEMDAVKRWSTTGVLEALLPKMPLWITDIARGSLLDDPALAAAVAEGAAREGSQTAYLFLEKLGWSVRGEGAGQQLTLTLGARQVESLLALLPARLLFGQPLTLVSNDRQITLLPAAVNALVVEDEALDCQLAPATVQALVATVMPRRGTYAIPGWPALQVVVEPSELRDAEGNVVEVAG
;
A
#
# COMPACT_ATOMS: atom_id res chain seq x y z
N MET A 1 -14.46 -40.20 -38.29
CA MET A 1 -14.65 -39.22 -37.21
C MET A 1 -13.39 -38.42 -37.18
N VAL A 2 -13.47 -37.18 -37.62
CA VAL A 2 -12.40 -36.22 -37.44
C VAL A 2 -12.57 -35.80 -35.99
N ASP A 3 -11.58 -36.07 -35.15
CA ASP A 3 -11.56 -35.53 -33.80
C ASP A 3 -11.63 -33.99 -33.96
N GLU A 4 -12.73 -33.40 -33.53
CA GLU A 4 -12.82 -31.97 -33.32
C GLU A 4 -11.77 -31.66 -32.25
N ILE A 5 -10.67 -31.06 -32.66
CA ILE A 5 -9.78 -30.34 -31.75
C ILE A 5 -10.67 -29.24 -31.18
N GLU A 6 -11.08 -29.37 -29.92
CA GLU A 6 -11.64 -28.25 -29.17
C GLU A 6 -10.64 -27.10 -29.34
N ASP A 7 -11.12 -25.96 -29.82
CA ASP A 7 -10.34 -24.73 -29.81
C ASP A 7 -10.09 -24.42 -28.32
N ASP A 8 -8.92 -24.83 -27.81
CA ASP A 8 -8.40 -24.50 -26.47
C ASP A 8 -8.19 -22.98 -26.43
N GLY A 9 -9.30 -22.25 -26.35
CA GLY A 9 -9.34 -20.80 -26.37
C GLY A 9 -8.67 -20.20 -25.15
N ALA A 10 -8.52 -18.88 -25.17
CA ALA A 10 -7.99 -18.11 -24.05
C ALA A 10 -9.09 -17.20 -23.48
N PRO A 11 -10.15 -17.73 -22.84
CA PRO A 11 -11.31 -16.95 -22.45
C PRO A 11 -10.99 -15.85 -21.42
N GLY A 12 -9.97 -16.07 -20.56
CA GLY A 12 -9.46 -15.03 -19.67
C GLY A 12 -8.77 -13.91 -20.45
N TRP A 13 -7.94 -14.27 -21.43
CA TRP A 13 -7.30 -13.32 -22.35
C TRP A 13 -8.34 -12.52 -23.14
N ASP A 14 -9.32 -13.18 -23.75
CA ASP A 14 -10.40 -12.57 -24.52
C ASP A 14 -11.23 -11.60 -23.67
N ALA A 15 -11.43 -11.92 -22.39
CA ALA A 15 -12.15 -11.05 -21.48
C ALA A 15 -11.40 -9.75 -21.17
N ILE A 16 -10.06 -9.80 -21.08
CA ILE A 16 -9.19 -8.64 -20.91
C ILE A 16 -9.18 -7.81 -22.21
N ASP A 17 -8.97 -8.46 -23.36
CA ASP A 17 -8.99 -7.81 -24.68
C ASP A 17 -10.33 -7.12 -24.96
N ALA A 18 -11.45 -7.74 -24.57
CA ALA A 18 -12.77 -7.13 -24.70
C ALA A 18 -12.92 -5.87 -23.84
N ALA A 19 -12.36 -5.85 -22.63
CA ALA A 19 -12.35 -4.67 -21.76
C ALA A 19 -11.53 -3.53 -22.39
N LEU A 20 -10.34 -3.85 -22.87
CA LEU A 20 -9.43 -2.91 -23.54
C LEU A 20 -10.01 -2.37 -24.84
N LYS A 21 -10.68 -3.21 -25.65
CA LYS A 21 -11.35 -2.78 -26.88
C LYS A 21 -12.50 -1.81 -26.63
N ALA A 22 -13.15 -1.86 -25.48
CA ALA A 22 -14.16 -0.88 -25.10
C ALA A 22 -13.56 0.52 -24.84
N VAL A 23 -12.32 0.58 -24.35
CA VAL A 23 -11.57 1.82 -24.12
C VAL A 23 -10.86 2.30 -25.39
N TYR A 24 -10.28 1.37 -26.15
CA TYR A 24 -9.46 1.62 -27.35
C TYR A 24 -10.05 0.91 -28.59
N PRO A 25 -11.21 1.36 -29.11
CA PRO A 25 -11.97 0.61 -30.12
C PRO A 25 -11.27 0.46 -31.48
N THR A 26 -10.33 1.36 -31.79
CA THR A 26 -9.67 1.44 -33.11
C THR A 26 -8.16 1.26 -33.05
N GLN A 27 -7.57 1.13 -31.86
CA GLN A 27 -6.12 1.01 -31.67
C GLN A 27 -5.76 -0.46 -31.41
N ALA A 28 -4.82 -0.99 -32.19
CA ALA A 28 -4.16 -2.24 -31.84
C ALA A 28 -3.11 -1.99 -30.75
N PRO A 29 -3.02 -2.83 -29.71
CA PRO A 29 -1.98 -2.69 -28.69
C PRO A 29 -0.60 -2.93 -29.27
N GLN A 30 0.40 -2.30 -28.66
CA GLN A 30 1.75 -2.87 -28.69
C GLN A 30 1.81 -3.95 -27.60
N HIS A 31 1.85 -5.22 -28.01
CA HIS A 31 1.83 -6.35 -27.08
C HIS A 31 3.23 -6.95 -26.91
N TYR A 32 3.63 -7.15 -25.65
CA TYR A 32 4.95 -7.63 -25.26
C TYR A 32 4.79 -8.89 -24.42
N GLY A 33 5.34 -10.01 -24.88
CA GLY A 33 5.39 -11.26 -24.12
C GLY A 33 6.82 -11.65 -23.76
N PRO A 34 7.00 -12.54 -22.77
CA PRO A 34 8.32 -13.03 -22.40
C PRO A 34 8.91 -13.89 -23.54
N VAL A 35 10.23 -13.91 -23.65
CA VAL A 35 10.94 -14.74 -24.64
C VAL A 35 10.67 -16.23 -24.41
N LEU A 36 10.58 -16.63 -23.14
CA LEU A 36 10.20 -17.96 -22.70
C LEU A 36 9.10 -17.80 -21.65
N ARG A 37 7.96 -18.45 -21.86
CA ARG A 37 6.83 -18.40 -20.91
C ARG A 37 7.22 -19.03 -19.57
N SER A 38 6.64 -18.54 -18.48
CA SER A 38 6.87 -19.06 -17.12
C SER A 38 6.58 -20.57 -17.02
N LEU A 39 5.49 -21.04 -17.63
CA LEU A 39 5.12 -22.47 -17.71
C LEU A 39 6.20 -23.34 -18.39
N LEU A 40 7.10 -22.74 -19.16
CA LEU A 40 8.22 -23.41 -19.84
C LEU A 40 9.57 -23.14 -19.15
N GLY A 41 9.56 -22.61 -17.93
CA GLY A 41 10.75 -22.29 -17.13
C GLY A 41 11.32 -20.89 -17.35
N GLY A 42 10.53 -19.96 -17.90
CA GLY A 42 10.90 -18.54 -17.99
C GLY A 42 10.91 -17.83 -16.63
N GLU A 43 11.67 -16.73 -16.54
CA GLU A 43 11.81 -15.95 -15.29
C GLU A 43 10.73 -14.88 -15.11
N ASP A 44 9.99 -14.56 -16.18
CA ASP A 44 8.97 -13.53 -16.21
C ASP A 44 7.57 -14.16 -16.04
N PRO A 45 6.84 -13.86 -14.95
CA PRO A 45 5.56 -14.51 -14.67
C PRO A 45 4.41 -14.07 -15.57
N LEU A 46 4.44 -12.83 -16.09
CA LEU A 46 3.38 -12.33 -16.96
C LEU A 46 3.56 -12.89 -18.37
N ASP A 47 2.51 -13.50 -18.90
CA ASP A 47 2.45 -14.00 -20.28
C ASP A 47 2.41 -12.86 -21.30
N GLY A 48 1.95 -11.68 -20.88
CA GLY A 48 1.91 -10.50 -21.75
C GLY A 48 1.70 -9.19 -21.01
N ILE A 49 2.10 -8.11 -21.67
CA ILE A 49 1.77 -6.73 -21.31
C ILE A 49 1.36 -6.02 -22.59
N SER A 50 0.13 -5.50 -22.64
CA SER A 50 -0.36 -4.65 -23.72
C SER A 50 -0.17 -3.19 -23.35
N ALA A 51 0.35 -2.39 -24.29
CA ALA A 51 0.50 -0.94 -24.14
C ALA A 51 -0.36 -0.20 -25.18
N TYR A 52 -1.16 0.75 -24.69
CA TYR A 52 -2.03 1.62 -25.48
C TYR A 52 -1.65 3.08 -25.30
N TRP A 53 -1.67 3.84 -26.38
CA TRP A 53 -1.44 5.29 -26.32
C TRP A 53 -2.74 6.03 -26.08
N ASN A 54 -2.73 7.02 -25.18
CA ASN A 54 -3.88 7.86 -24.91
C ASN A 54 -3.48 9.34 -24.74
N ASP A 55 -4.06 10.22 -25.54
CA ASP A 55 -3.76 11.66 -25.51
C ASP A 55 -4.46 12.42 -24.37
N ALA A 56 -5.51 11.85 -23.77
CA ALA A 56 -6.36 12.55 -22.80
C ALA A 56 -6.54 11.74 -21.50
N PRO A 57 -6.68 12.40 -20.34
CA PRO A 57 -6.65 13.85 -20.11
C PRO A 57 -5.25 14.48 -20.22
N LEU A 58 -4.21 13.65 -20.18
CA LEU A 58 -2.82 14.01 -20.48
C LEU A 58 -2.23 12.91 -21.38
N PRO A 59 -1.27 13.22 -22.27
CA PRO A 59 -0.55 12.22 -23.04
C PRO A 59 0.12 11.16 -22.16
N HIS A 60 -0.27 9.89 -22.33
CA HIS A 60 0.25 8.77 -21.54
C HIS A 60 0.17 7.44 -22.28
N TRP A 61 0.99 6.51 -21.80
CA TRP A 61 0.86 5.09 -22.09
C TRP A 61 0.01 4.42 -21.00
N HIS A 62 -0.96 3.59 -21.41
CA HIS A 62 -1.74 2.71 -20.54
C HIS A 62 -1.32 1.26 -20.77
N PHE A 63 -0.65 0.70 -19.77
CA PHE A 63 -0.20 -0.68 -19.74
C PHE A 63 -1.24 -1.55 -19.03
N VAL A 64 -1.45 -2.78 -19.51
CA VAL A 64 -2.29 -3.79 -18.87
C VAL A 64 -1.57 -5.14 -18.94
N SER A 65 -1.47 -5.82 -17.80
CA SER A 65 -0.84 -7.14 -17.70
C SER A 65 -1.80 -8.27 -18.09
N TYR A 66 -1.20 -9.41 -18.43
CA TYR A 66 -1.84 -10.70 -18.65
C TYR A 66 -0.99 -11.73 -17.92
N GLY A 67 -1.55 -12.36 -16.88
CA GLY A 67 -0.92 -13.49 -16.21
C GLY A 67 -1.21 -13.58 -14.72
N PHE A 68 -1.77 -12.55 -14.09
CA PHE A 68 -2.25 -12.68 -12.70
C PHE A 68 -3.57 -13.45 -12.63
N SER A 69 -4.38 -13.36 -13.68
CA SER A 69 -5.59 -14.15 -13.88
C SER A 69 -5.33 -15.42 -14.69
N GLU A 70 -6.27 -16.36 -14.67
CA GLU A 70 -6.18 -17.59 -15.46
C GLU A 70 -6.63 -17.34 -16.90
N LEU A 71 -5.64 -17.12 -17.78
CA LEU A 71 -5.87 -16.69 -19.16
C LEU A 71 -6.48 -17.79 -20.05
N TYR A 72 -6.14 -19.05 -19.78
CA TYR A 72 -6.47 -20.21 -20.60
C TYR A 72 -7.53 -21.08 -19.92
N GLU A 73 -7.13 -21.94 -19.01
CA GLU A 73 -8.01 -22.82 -18.24
C GLU A 73 -7.99 -22.49 -16.75
N LYS A 74 -8.97 -23.02 -16.02
CA LYS A 74 -9.04 -22.92 -14.57
C LYS A 74 -7.99 -23.82 -13.93
N GLU A 75 -7.06 -23.24 -13.17
CA GLU A 75 -5.96 -23.95 -12.49
C GLU A 75 -6.13 -23.97 -10.96
N SER A 76 -6.72 -22.94 -10.37
CA SER A 76 -6.91 -22.81 -8.93
C SER A 76 -8.18 -23.53 -8.45
N ASP A 77 -8.21 -23.92 -7.18
CA ASP A 77 -9.37 -24.59 -6.58
C ASP A 77 -10.60 -23.68 -6.34
N ASP A 78 -10.44 -22.35 -6.38
CA ASP A 78 -11.54 -21.40 -6.18
C ASP A 78 -12.27 -21.10 -7.51
N PRO A 79 -13.48 -21.63 -7.75
CA PRO A 79 -14.21 -21.39 -8.99
C PRO A 79 -14.71 -19.94 -9.15
N ALA A 80 -14.74 -19.14 -8.08
CA ALA A 80 -15.27 -17.78 -8.12
C ALA A 80 -14.23 -16.73 -8.57
N THR A 81 -12.95 -17.01 -8.36
CA THR A 81 -11.85 -16.06 -8.57
C THR A 81 -10.91 -16.58 -9.65
N SER A 82 -10.62 -15.79 -10.67
CA SER A 82 -9.67 -16.18 -11.71
C SER A 82 -8.23 -15.92 -11.28
N GLY A 83 -7.45 -16.97 -11.05
CA GLY A 83 -6.06 -16.89 -10.58
C GLY A 83 -5.95 -16.08 -9.29
N TYR A 84 -5.16 -15.00 -9.31
CA TYR A 84 -5.04 -14.05 -8.21
C TYR A 84 -6.21 -13.05 -8.10
N GLY A 85 -7.16 -13.09 -9.02
CA GLY A 85 -8.39 -12.28 -9.02
C GLY A 85 -8.22 -10.85 -9.55
N PHE A 86 -7.07 -10.52 -10.13
CA PHE A 86 -6.82 -9.21 -10.72
C PHE A 86 -5.88 -9.27 -11.91
N GLU A 87 -5.83 -8.19 -12.69
CA GLU A 87 -4.70 -7.82 -13.55
C GLU A 87 -4.21 -6.42 -13.15
N LEU A 88 -2.92 -6.13 -13.36
CA LEU A 88 -2.38 -4.79 -13.14
C LEU A 88 -2.61 -3.92 -14.37
N SER A 89 -2.97 -2.67 -14.13
CA SER A 89 -2.84 -1.61 -15.13
C SER A 89 -1.88 -0.53 -14.65
N PHE A 90 -1.31 0.25 -15.57
CA PHE A 90 -0.42 1.34 -15.21
C PHE A 90 -0.49 2.46 -16.24
N ARG A 91 -0.63 3.70 -15.79
CA ARG A 91 -0.67 4.87 -16.66
C ARG A 91 0.58 5.70 -16.44
N VAL A 92 1.37 5.88 -17.48
CA VAL A 92 2.66 6.58 -17.43
C VAL A 92 2.63 7.76 -18.38
N ALA A 93 2.78 8.97 -17.84
CA ALA A 93 2.88 10.18 -18.65
C ALA A 93 4.05 10.07 -19.62
N ALA A 94 3.83 10.45 -20.87
CA ALA A 94 4.83 10.33 -21.92
C ALA A 94 4.60 11.37 -23.02
N ALA A 95 5.65 11.67 -23.79
CA ALA A 95 5.52 12.58 -24.92
C ALA A 95 4.83 11.88 -26.11
N ALA A 96 4.00 12.62 -26.85
CA ALA A 96 3.35 12.09 -28.05
C ALA A 96 4.38 11.58 -29.07
N GLY A 97 4.12 10.39 -29.62
CA GLY A 97 5.02 9.72 -30.56
C GLY A 97 6.26 9.07 -29.94
N SER A 98 6.37 9.03 -28.60
CA SER A 98 7.33 8.16 -27.92
C SER A 98 6.94 6.69 -28.06
N GLU A 99 7.86 5.77 -27.80
CA GLU A 99 7.55 4.34 -27.62
C GLU A 99 7.17 4.06 -26.16
N PRO A 100 6.46 2.95 -25.86
CA PRO A 100 6.18 2.55 -24.49
C PRO A 100 7.47 2.39 -23.67
N PRO A 101 7.59 3.06 -22.50
CA PRO A 101 8.78 2.96 -21.68
C PRO A 101 9.04 1.54 -21.17
N ALA A 102 10.19 0.97 -21.53
CA ALA A 102 10.59 -0.37 -21.12
C ALA A 102 10.66 -0.56 -19.59
N TRP A 103 11.02 0.49 -18.85
CA TRP A 103 11.08 0.43 -17.39
C TRP A 103 9.72 0.12 -16.76
N ALA A 104 8.62 0.59 -17.35
CA ALA A 104 7.27 0.36 -16.83
C ALA A 104 6.90 -1.13 -16.94
N MET A 105 7.25 -1.78 -18.05
CA MET A 105 7.06 -3.21 -18.25
C MET A 105 7.91 -4.03 -17.27
N ASN A 106 9.19 -3.69 -17.12
CA ASN A 106 10.07 -4.33 -16.14
C ASN A 106 9.54 -4.17 -14.70
N PHE A 107 8.97 -3.02 -14.39
CA PHE A 107 8.36 -2.75 -13.10
C PHE A 107 7.12 -3.61 -12.84
N LEU A 108 6.24 -3.78 -13.83
CA LEU A 108 5.10 -4.68 -13.73
C LEU A 108 5.54 -6.15 -13.55
N GLN A 109 6.58 -6.60 -14.26
CA GLN A 109 7.16 -7.93 -14.06
C GLN A 109 7.78 -8.10 -12.65
N ASN A 110 8.41 -7.06 -12.11
CA ASN A 110 8.91 -7.08 -10.73
C ASN A 110 7.77 -7.30 -9.72
N LEU A 111 6.64 -6.60 -9.91
CA LEU A 111 5.46 -6.77 -9.06
C LEU A 111 4.86 -8.17 -9.20
N ALA A 112 4.80 -8.71 -10.42
CA ALA A 112 4.37 -10.08 -10.66
C ALA A 112 5.28 -11.08 -9.93
N ARG A 113 6.61 -10.97 -10.07
CA ARG A 113 7.55 -11.84 -9.33
C ARG A 113 7.34 -11.79 -7.82
N TYR A 114 7.07 -10.61 -7.26
CA TYR A 114 6.76 -10.49 -5.83
C TYR A 114 5.49 -11.26 -5.43
N VAL A 115 4.39 -11.10 -6.17
CA VAL A 115 3.11 -11.78 -5.87
C VAL A 115 3.25 -13.29 -6.01
N PHE A 116 3.83 -13.75 -7.11
CA PHE A 116 4.01 -15.18 -7.38
C PHE A 116 4.95 -15.86 -6.37
N ALA A 117 5.97 -15.15 -5.87
CA ALA A 117 6.88 -15.70 -4.87
C ALA A 117 6.28 -15.76 -3.46
N ASN A 118 5.37 -14.84 -3.11
CA ASN A 118 4.89 -14.67 -1.73
C ASN A 118 3.42 -15.03 -1.52
N GLY A 119 2.64 -15.23 -2.60
CA GLY A 119 1.19 -15.45 -2.55
C GLY A 119 0.39 -14.24 -2.04
N LYS A 120 1.01 -13.06 -1.91
CA LYS A 120 0.38 -11.86 -1.35
C LYS A 120 -0.36 -11.09 -2.45
N VAL A 121 -1.67 -11.24 -2.48
CA VAL A 121 -2.58 -10.58 -3.43
C VAL A 121 -2.70 -9.08 -3.14
N PHE A 122 -2.75 -8.26 -4.19
CA PHE A 122 -3.04 -6.84 -4.07
C PHE A 122 -4.55 -6.57 -4.09
N GLN A 123 -4.95 -5.51 -3.40
CA GLN A 123 -6.33 -5.02 -3.37
C GLN A 123 -6.33 -3.51 -3.46
N GLN A 124 -7.48 -2.92 -3.81
CA GLN A 124 -7.66 -1.48 -3.74
C GLN A 124 -7.27 -0.94 -2.36
N GLY A 125 -6.51 0.13 -2.35
CA GLY A 125 -6.02 0.80 -1.15
C GLY A 125 -4.72 0.21 -0.59
N HIS A 126 -4.24 -0.94 -1.10
CA HIS A 126 -2.91 -1.41 -0.76
C HIS A 126 -1.84 -0.44 -1.28
N TYR A 127 -0.70 -0.44 -0.61
CA TYR A 127 0.44 0.38 -0.96
C TYR A 127 1.75 -0.33 -0.60
N LEU A 128 2.84 0.05 -1.26
CA LEU A 128 4.17 -0.53 -1.07
C LEU A 128 5.25 0.56 -1.16
N ASN A 129 6.32 0.37 -0.41
CA ASN A 129 7.60 1.02 -0.68
C ASN A 129 8.32 0.22 -1.76
N ALA A 130 8.73 0.85 -2.85
CA ALA A 130 9.38 0.18 -3.97
C ALA A 130 10.85 -0.19 -3.69
N GLY A 131 11.41 0.21 -2.53
CA GLY A 131 12.81 -0.03 -2.16
C GLY A 131 13.81 0.85 -2.93
N GLY A 132 13.31 1.83 -3.66
CA GLY A 132 14.06 2.64 -4.61
C GLY A 132 13.11 3.46 -5.50
N PRO A 133 13.63 4.21 -6.48
CA PRO A 133 12.81 4.86 -7.50
C PRO A 133 12.00 3.82 -8.29
N ILE A 134 10.72 4.10 -8.59
CA ILE A 134 9.87 3.17 -9.36
C ILE A 134 10.37 2.94 -10.79
N ALA A 135 11.07 3.93 -11.35
CA ALA A 135 11.81 3.84 -12.60
C ALA A 135 13.30 3.75 -12.26
N ALA A 136 13.86 2.54 -12.36
CA ALA A 136 15.27 2.30 -12.05
C ALA A 136 16.19 3.23 -12.83
N ASP A 137 17.29 3.64 -12.19
CA ASP A 137 18.31 4.53 -12.75
C ASP A 137 17.79 5.91 -13.20
N THR A 138 16.64 6.35 -12.67
CA THR A 138 16.12 7.70 -12.86
C THR A 138 16.11 8.48 -11.54
N ASP A 139 16.32 9.79 -11.64
CA ASP A 139 16.21 10.72 -10.52
C ASP A 139 14.75 11.14 -10.33
N THR A 140 13.91 10.18 -9.92
CA THR A 140 12.50 10.43 -9.59
C THR A 140 12.29 10.42 -8.08
N LEU A 141 11.41 11.31 -7.62
CA LEU A 141 10.94 11.34 -6.23
C LEU A 141 9.90 10.25 -5.95
N LEU A 142 9.40 9.56 -6.99
CA LEU A 142 8.42 8.50 -6.85
C LEU A 142 9.10 7.21 -6.41
N ARG A 143 8.97 6.88 -5.13
CA ARG A 143 9.62 5.73 -4.46
C ARG A 143 8.62 4.75 -3.85
N HIS A 144 7.34 5.07 -3.95
CA HIS A 144 6.25 4.28 -3.44
C HIS A 144 5.20 4.04 -4.51
N ILE A 145 4.38 3.02 -4.28
CA ILE A 145 3.20 2.77 -5.11
C ILE A 145 1.97 2.52 -4.26
N ALA A 146 0.82 2.85 -4.84
CA ALA A 146 -0.50 2.48 -4.35
C ALA A 146 -1.30 1.80 -5.45
N PHE A 147 -2.34 1.07 -5.05
CA PHE A 147 -3.24 0.36 -5.95
C PHE A 147 -4.66 0.88 -5.81
N MET A 148 -5.27 1.27 -6.92
CA MET A 148 -6.70 1.61 -7.01
C MET A 148 -7.34 0.81 -8.13
N ARG A 149 -8.65 0.61 -8.09
CA ARG A 149 -9.36 0.07 -9.27
C ARG A 149 -9.15 0.99 -10.47
N ASP A 150 -8.86 0.41 -11.63
CA ASP A 150 -8.69 1.20 -12.85
C ASP A 150 -10.00 1.95 -13.16
N PRO A 151 -9.97 3.28 -13.31
CA PRO A 151 -11.18 4.08 -13.51
C PRO A 151 -11.86 3.83 -14.87
N GLN A 152 -11.20 3.16 -15.81
CA GLN A 152 -11.72 2.90 -17.15
C GLN A 152 -11.93 1.41 -17.47
N LEU A 153 -11.40 0.50 -16.66
CA LEU A 153 -11.53 -0.95 -16.88
C LEU A 153 -12.40 -1.59 -15.78
N PRO A 154 -13.67 -1.93 -16.08
CA PRO A 154 -14.53 -2.59 -15.10
C PRO A 154 -14.10 -4.05 -14.87
N PRO A 155 -14.45 -4.65 -13.70
CA PRO A 155 -14.25 -6.09 -13.46
C PRO A 155 -14.85 -6.98 -14.54
N ARG A 156 -14.28 -8.16 -14.72
CA ARG A 156 -14.64 -9.12 -15.77
C ARG A 156 -14.99 -10.46 -15.16
N GLU A 157 -16.08 -11.03 -15.67
CA GLU A 157 -16.45 -12.42 -15.44
C GLU A 157 -15.94 -13.26 -16.60
N THR A 158 -15.31 -14.38 -16.27
CA THR A 158 -14.79 -15.35 -17.23
C THR A 158 -15.27 -16.76 -16.85
N PRO A 159 -15.19 -17.75 -17.75
CA PRO A 159 -15.37 -19.15 -17.38
C PRO A 159 -14.45 -19.62 -16.24
N ASN A 160 -13.29 -18.98 -16.05
CA ASN A 160 -12.29 -19.32 -15.03
C ASN A 160 -12.49 -18.55 -13.70
N GLY A 161 -13.58 -17.77 -13.59
CA GLY A 161 -13.88 -16.92 -12.43
C GLY A 161 -13.74 -15.43 -12.74
N SER A 162 -13.89 -14.61 -11.71
CA SER A 162 -13.88 -13.15 -11.81
C SER A 162 -12.47 -12.56 -11.66
N LEU A 163 -12.22 -11.42 -12.31
CA LEU A 163 -11.03 -10.59 -12.11
C LEU A 163 -11.37 -9.11 -12.10
N GLU A 164 -10.58 -8.30 -11.39
CA GLU A 164 -10.61 -6.84 -11.46
C GLU A 164 -9.32 -6.24 -12.04
N PHE A 165 -9.32 -4.95 -12.40
CA PHE A 165 -8.11 -4.26 -12.84
C PHE A 165 -7.63 -3.31 -11.74
N LEU A 166 -6.40 -3.51 -11.27
CA LEU A 166 -5.77 -2.66 -10.26
C LEU A 166 -4.71 -1.77 -10.91
N GLN A 167 -4.98 -0.48 -10.97
CA GLN A 167 -4.04 0.52 -11.43
C GLN A 167 -2.96 0.78 -10.39
N VAL A 168 -1.71 0.62 -10.82
CA VAL A 168 -0.51 1.03 -10.09
C VAL A 168 -0.34 2.54 -10.18
N ILE A 169 -0.03 3.20 -9.06
CA ILE A 169 0.07 4.66 -8.99
C ILE A 169 1.34 5.03 -8.21
N GLY A 170 2.25 5.80 -8.83
CA GLY A 170 3.49 6.24 -8.20
C GLY A 170 3.27 7.40 -7.21
N LEU A 171 3.90 7.30 -6.03
CA LEU A 171 3.80 8.26 -4.92
C LEU A 171 5.19 8.68 -4.43
N THR A 172 5.27 9.95 -4.01
CA THR A 172 6.41 10.51 -3.26
C THR A 172 6.38 10.09 -1.79
N ASP A 173 7.47 10.34 -1.05
CA ASP A 173 7.58 9.99 0.37
C ASP A 173 6.52 10.69 1.24
N ASP A 174 6.27 11.98 1.02
CA ASP A 174 5.31 12.76 1.80
C ASP A 174 3.84 12.44 1.43
N GLU A 175 3.56 12.14 0.17
CA GLU A 175 2.25 11.61 -0.24
C GLU A 175 1.98 10.25 0.41
N MET A 176 2.98 9.37 0.48
CA MET A 176 2.87 8.09 1.19
C MET A 176 2.65 8.30 2.69
N ASP A 177 3.30 9.29 3.31
CA ASP A 177 3.06 9.61 4.71
C ASP A 177 1.64 10.15 4.94
N ALA A 178 1.09 10.92 4.00
CA ALA A 178 -0.32 11.30 4.02
C ALA A 178 -1.25 10.08 3.91
N VAL A 179 -0.93 9.12 3.04
CA VAL A 179 -1.68 7.85 2.90
C VAL A 179 -1.74 7.11 4.24
N LYS A 180 -0.61 6.98 4.93
CA LYS A 180 -0.55 6.34 6.26
C LYS A 180 -1.39 7.10 7.29
N ARG A 181 -1.38 8.44 7.25
CA ARG A 181 -2.10 9.27 8.24
C ARG A 181 -3.61 9.37 8.00
N TRP A 182 -4.07 9.13 6.77
CA TRP A 182 -5.49 9.17 6.42
C TRP A 182 -5.94 7.86 5.78
N SER A 183 -5.87 7.77 4.45
CA SER A 183 -6.19 6.57 3.69
C SER A 183 -5.65 6.68 2.27
N THR A 184 -5.35 5.54 1.64
CA THR A 184 -4.92 5.50 0.24
C THR A 184 -5.98 6.11 -0.68
N THR A 185 -7.22 5.64 -0.57
CA THR A 185 -8.35 6.12 -1.38
C THR A 185 -8.54 7.63 -1.22
N GLY A 186 -8.64 8.12 0.03
CA GLY A 186 -8.90 9.53 0.29
C GLY A 186 -7.79 10.44 -0.26
N VAL A 187 -6.52 10.09 -0.03
CA VAL A 187 -5.40 10.86 -0.57
C VAL A 187 -5.43 10.86 -2.09
N LEU A 188 -5.56 9.70 -2.73
CA LEU A 188 -5.56 9.61 -4.19
C LEU A 188 -6.75 10.34 -4.82
N GLU A 189 -7.93 10.30 -4.21
CA GLU A 189 -9.09 11.10 -4.63
C GLU A 189 -8.84 12.61 -4.48
N ALA A 190 -8.22 13.04 -3.37
CA ALA A 190 -7.87 14.43 -3.16
C ALA A 190 -6.84 14.94 -4.17
N LEU A 191 -5.95 14.07 -4.68
CA LEU A 191 -4.92 14.40 -5.67
C LEU A 191 -5.43 14.41 -7.13
N LEU A 192 -6.63 13.86 -7.42
CA LEU A 192 -7.20 13.80 -8.77
C LEU A 192 -7.19 15.12 -9.56
N PRO A 193 -7.43 16.31 -8.97
CA PRO A 193 -7.40 17.57 -9.71
C PRO A 193 -6.06 17.87 -10.41
N LYS A 194 -4.95 17.33 -9.91
CA LYS A 194 -3.60 17.48 -10.49
C LYS A 194 -3.02 16.17 -11.03
N MET A 195 -3.64 15.04 -10.71
CA MET A 195 -3.24 13.71 -11.18
C MET A 195 -4.45 12.98 -11.77
N PRO A 196 -5.02 13.50 -12.88
CA PRO A 196 -6.25 12.93 -13.44
C PRO A 196 -6.01 11.51 -13.95
N LEU A 197 -7.00 10.63 -13.76
CA LEU A 197 -6.88 9.17 -13.94
C LEU A 197 -5.70 8.53 -13.20
N TRP A 198 -5.14 9.21 -12.20
CA TRP A 198 -3.91 8.81 -11.50
C TRP A 198 -2.73 8.48 -12.43
N ILE A 199 -2.60 9.23 -13.53
CA ILE A 199 -1.46 9.12 -14.45
C ILE A 199 -0.17 9.44 -13.70
N THR A 200 0.77 8.51 -13.72
CA THR A 200 2.08 8.65 -13.07
C THR A 200 3.05 9.37 -14.00
N ASP A 201 3.49 10.57 -13.60
CA ASP A 201 4.56 11.31 -14.24
C ASP A 201 5.85 11.18 -13.42
N ILE A 202 6.85 10.49 -13.94
CA ILE A 202 8.12 10.25 -13.22
C ILE A 202 8.93 11.52 -12.96
N ALA A 203 8.67 12.60 -13.70
CA ALA A 203 9.37 13.88 -13.53
C ALA A 203 8.70 14.79 -12.49
N ARG A 204 7.57 14.40 -11.90
CA ARG A 204 6.81 15.26 -10.98
C ARG A 204 7.44 15.35 -9.59
N GLY A 205 7.25 16.51 -8.95
CA GLY A 205 7.43 16.69 -7.52
C GLY A 205 6.26 16.16 -6.70
N SER A 206 6.26 16.43 -5.39
CA SER A 206 5.09 16.15 -4.56
C SER A 206 3.91 17.02 -4.99
N LEU A 207 2.73 16.43 -5.06
CA LEU A 207 1.49 17.18 -5.27
C LEU A 207 1.02 17.89 -4.00
N LEU A 208 1.55 17.52 -2.83
CA LEU A 208 1.28 18.20 -1.57
C LEU A 208 2.07 19.51 -1.42
N ASP A 209 2.99 19.81 -2.34
CA ASP A 209 3.56 21.15 -2.48
C ASP A 209 2.49 22.19 -2.91
N ASP A 210 1.37 21.74 -3.49
CA ASP A 210 0.18 22.58 -3.73
C ASP A 210 -0.62 22.74 -2.42
N PRO A 211 -0.69 23.95 -1.83
CA PRO A 211 -1.35 24.16 -0.55
C PRO A 211 -2.84 23.79 -0.55
N ALA A 212 -3.51 23.88 -1.70
CA ALA A 212 -4.93 23.51 -1.81
C ALA A 212 -5.11 22.00 -1.68
N LEU A 213 -4.22 21.21 -2.28
CA LEU A 213 -4.26 19.75 -2.17
C LEU A 213 -3.85 19.29 -0.77
N ALA A 214 -2.80 19.88 -0.20
CA ALA A 214 -2.39 19.60 1.18
C ALA A 214 -3.52 19.90 2.19
N ALA A 215 -4.24 21.02 2.01
CA ALA A 215 -5.39 21.36 2.83
C ALA A 215 -6.53 20.34 2.66
N ALA A 216 -6.87 19.95 1.42
CA ALA A 216 -7.91 18.95 1.16
C ALA A 216 -7.59 17.59 1.82
N VAL A 217 -6.33 17.15 1.76
CA VAL A 217 -5.85 15.94 2.42
C VAL A 217 -5.96 16.07 3.95
N ALA A 218 -5.53 17.20 4.52
CA ALA A 218 -5.61 17.44 5.95
C ALA A 218 -7.07 17.49 6.45
N GLU A 219 -7.97 18.12 5.70
CA GLU A 219 -9.40 18.19 6.01
C GLU A 219 -10.07 16.80 5.92
N GLY A 220 -9.71 16.01 4.91
CA GLY A 220 -10.15 14.61 4.80
C GLY A 220 -9.71 13.78 6.00
N ALA A 221 -8.42 13.83 6.33
CA ALA A 221 -7.86 13.15 7.50
C ALA A 221 -8.54 13.56 8.82
N ALA A 222 -8.79 14.86 9.01
CA ALA A 222 -9.43 15.39 10.20
C ALA A 222 -10.90 14.97 10.32
N ARG A 223 -11.58 14.72 9.19
CA ARG A 223 -12.98 14.30 9.15
C ARG A 223 -13.16 12.79 9.33
N GLU A 224 -12.23 12.00 8.82
CA GLU A 224 -12.41 10.55 8.66
C GLU A 224 -11.47 9.71 9.53
N GLY A 225 -10.41 10.30 10.07
CA GLY A 225 -9.38 9.59 10.80
C GLY A 225 -8.46 8.78 9.90
N SER A 226 -7.72 7.84 10.48
CA SER A 226 -6.77 6.99 9.76
C SER A 226 -7.31 5.57 9.55
N GLN A 227 -7.05 5.00 8.37
CA GLN A 227 -7.28 3.59 8.07
C GLN A 227 -6.07 2.69 8.44
N THR A 228 -4.96 3.26 8.90
CA THR A 228 -3.79 2.49 9.33
C THR A 228 -4.05 1.78 10.66
N ALA A 229 -4.33 0.48 10.59
CA ALA A 229 -4.61 -0.35 11.76
C ALA A 229 -3.36 -0.88 12.47
N TYR A 230 -2.26 -1.05 11.74
CA TYR A 230 -1.02 -1.62 12.26
C TYR A 230 0.14 -0.65 12.03
N LEU A 231 0.89 -0.35 13.09
CA LEU A 231 2.14 0.41 13.03
C LEU A 231 3.30 -0.50 13.42
N PHE A 232 4.17 -0.79 12.44
CA PHE A 232 5.39 -1.54 12.68
C PHE A 232 6.47 -0.65 13.29
N LEU A 233 7.03 -1.10 14.41
CA LEU A 233 8.06 -0.43 15.18
C LEU A 233 9.31 -1.31 15.20
N GLU A 234 10.47 -0.73 14.95
CA GLU A 234 11.76 -1.44 15.14
C GLU A 234 11.95 -1.83 16.61
N LYS A 235 11.47 -0.98 17.50
CA LYS A 235 11.60 -1.16 18.94
C LYS A 235 10.26 -0.92 19.62
N LEU A 236 9.71 -2.01 20.11
CA LEU A 236 8.52 -2.05 20.94
C LEU A 236 8.78 -3.00 22.10
N GLY A 237 8.61 -2.50 23.31
CA GLY A 237 8.61 -3.33 24.51
C GLY A 237 7.49 -2.89 25.42
N TRP A 238 6.99 -3.79 26.25
CA TRP A 238 6.11 -3.41 27.33
C TRP A 238 6.32 -4.31 28.53
N SER A 239 6.07 -3.77 29.72
CA SER A 239 6.04 -4.54 30.96
C SER A 239 4.88 -4.07 31.83
N VAL A 240 4.12 -5.01 32.36
CA VAL A 240 3.07 -4.75 33.33
C VAL A 240 3.55 -5.20 34.72
N ARG A 241 3.43 -4.33 35.72
CA ARG A 241 3.71 -4.65 37.13
C ARG A 241 2.44 -4.51 37.95
N GLY A 242 2.31 -5.30 39.01
CA GLY A 242 1.12 -5.31 39.86
C GLY A 242 -0.05 -6.10 39.26
N GLU A 243 -1.17 -6.16 39.97
CA GLU A 243 -2.35 -6.94 39.61
C GLU A 243 -3.64 -6.12 39.79
N GLY A 244 -4.66 -6.44 39.00
CA GLY A 244 -5.97 -5.78 39.02
C GLY A 244 -5.87 -4.24 38.89
N ALA A 245 -6.56 -3.51 39.76
CA ALA A 245 -6.58 -2.04 39.74
C ALA A 245 -5.23 -1.37 40.05
N GLY A 246 -4.23 -2.13 40.53
CA GLY A 246 -2.88 -1.63 40.82
C GLY A 246 -1.87 -1.81 39.67
N GLN A 247 -2.31 -2.30 38.51
CA GLN A 247 -1.42 -2.52 37.37
C GLN A 247 -0.76 -1.23 36.88
N GLN A 248 0.52 -1.31 36.55
CA GLN A 248 1.31 -0.25 35.94
C GLN A 248 1.95 -0.77 34.65
N LEU A 249 1.65 -0.11 33.54
CA LEU A 249 2.22 -0.35 32.22
C LEU A 249 3.39 0.60 31.97
N THR A 250 4.55 0.02 31.65
CA THR A 250 5.65 0.74 30.99
C THR A 250 5.70 0.32 29.53
N LEU A 251 5.41 1.25 28.62
CA LEU A 251 5.53 1.07 27.17
C LEU A 251 6.86 1.65 26.69
N THR A 252 7.69 0.84 26.03
CA THR A 252 9.00 1.24 25.51
C THR A 252 8.94 1.34 23.99
N LEU A 253 9.41 2.46 23.44
CA LEU A 253 9.35 2.79 22.02
C LEU A 253 10.73 3.28 21.53
N GLY A 254 11.07 2.98 20.27
CA GLY A 254 12.18 3.65 19.58
C GLY A 254 11.80 5.06 19.14
N ALA A 255 12.69 6.03 19.35
CA ALA A 255 12.44 7.45 19.07
C ALA A 255 11.99 7.73 17.63
N ARG A 256 12.53 6.97 16.66
CA ARG A 256 12.30 7.16 15.22
C ARG A 256 10.82 7.10 14.81
N GLN A 257 10.04 6.20 15.42
CA GLN A 257 8.64 6.00 15.05
C GLN A 257 7.65 6.68 15.99
N VAL A 258 8.11 7.42 17.01
CA VAL A 258 7.23 8.12 17.97
C VAL A 258 6.35 9.13 17.26
N GLU A 259 6.88 9.91 16.31
CA GLU A 259 6.07 10.90 15.58
C GLU A 259 4.91 10.25 14.81
N SER A 260 5.17 9.14 14.12
CA SER A 260 4.14 8.39 13.41
C SER A 260 3.07 7.84 14.36
N LEU A 261 3.49 7.31 15.52
CA LEU A 261 2.56 6.86 16.56
C LEU A 261 1.67 8.01 17.06
N LEU A 262 2.27 9.16 17.40
CA LEU A 262 1.53 10.29 17.95
C LEU A 262 0.57 10.92 16.92
N ALA A 263 0.90 10.84 15.63
CA ALA A 263 -0.01 11.24 14.56
C ALA A 263 -1.20 10.26 14.41
N LEU A 264 -0.94 8.95 14.49
CA LEU A 264 -1.96 7.92 14.28
C LEU A 264 -2.89 7.71 15.48
N LEU A 265 -2.39 7.86 16.71
CA LEU A 265 -3.13 7.68 17.94
C LEU A 265 -4.49 8.42 17.96
N PRO A 266 -4.52 9.76 17.81
CA PRO A 266 -5.78 10.48 17.78
C PRO A 266 -6.60 10.18 16.52
N ALA A 267 -5.94 9.99 15.37
CA ALA A 267 -6.61 9.67 14.10
C ALA A 267 -7.31 8.30 14.10
N ARG A 268 -6.95 7.40 15.02
CA ARG A 268 -7.60 6.09 15.19
C ARG A 268 -8.56 6.09 16.38
N LEU A 269 -8.04 6.33 17.57
CA LEU A 269 -8.79 6.08 18.81
C LEU A 269 -9.90 7.11 19.02
N LEU A 270 -9.73 8.37 18.60
CA LEU A 270 -10.81 9.36 18.69
C LEU A 270 -11.92 9.12 17.64
N PHE A 271 -11.66 8.24 16.67
CA PHE A 271 -12.62 7.77 15.66
C PHE A 271 -13.19 6.39 16.02
N GLY A 272 -12.96 5.91 17.24
CA GLY A 272 -13.47 4.62 17.70
C GLY A 272 -12.78 3.42 17.04
N GLN A 273 -11.60 3.60 16.46
CA GLN A 273 -10.84 2.55 15.80
C GLN A 273 -9.59 2.14 16.62
N PRO A 274 -9.25 0.84 16.69
CA PRO A 274 -8.07 0.36 17.41
C PRO A 274 -6.77 0.69 16.67
N LEU A 275 -5.64 0.80 17.37
CA LEU A 275 -4.31 0.87 16.74
C LEU A 275 -3.40 -0.20 17.34
N THR A 276 -2.91 -1.11 16.51
CA THR A 276 -2.01 -2.16 16.93
C THR A 276 -0.57 -1.77 16.64
N LEU A 277 0.28 -1.78 17.68
CA LEU A 277 1.72 -1.59 17.54
C LEU A 277 2.37 -2.97 17.48
N VAL A 278 3.22 -3.18 16.48
CA VAL A 278 3.83 -4.48 16.20
C VAL A 278 5.33 -4.33 16.05
N SER A 279 6.08 -5.28 16.59
CA SER A 279 7.49 -5.51 16.31
C SER A 279 7.72 -6.99 16.02
N ASN A 280 8.96 -7.43 15.84
CA ASN A 280 9.26 -8.82 15.50
C ASN A 280 8.81 -9.84 16.57
N ASP A 281 8.76 -9.44 17.84
CA ASP A 281 8.53 -10.33 18.99
C ASP A 281 7.47 -9.82 19.98
N ARG A 282 6.95 -8.61 19.79
CA ARG A 282 5.96 -7.99 20.68
C ARG A 282 4.83 -7.32 19.91
N GLN A 283 3.64 -7.38 20.50
CA GLN A 283 2.45 -6.65 20.05
C GLN A 283 1.74 -6.01 21.24
N ILE A 284 1.14 -4.83 21.02
CA ILE A 284 0.18 -4.19 21.93
C ILE A 284 -0.95 -3.56 21.10
N THR A 285 -2.20 -3.78 21.49
CA THR A 285 -3.37 -3.15 20.86
C THR A 285 -3.85 -1.99 21.72
N LEU A 286 -3.94 -0.81 21.12
CA LEU A 286 -4.49 0.38 21.75
C LEU A 286 -5.96 0.52 21.36
N LEU A 287 -6.85 0.37 22.34
CA LEU A 287 -8.30 0.32 22.14
C LEU A 287 -8.95 1.63 22.60
N PRO A 288 -9.90 2.20 21.84
CA PRO A 288 -10.71 3.31 22.33
C PRO A 288 -11.67 2.82 23.41
N ALA A 289 -11.76 3.53 24.53
CA ALA A 289 -12.65 3.19 25.64
C ALA A 289 -13.15 4.45 26.37
N ALA A 290 -14.20 4.30 27.19
CA ALA A 290 -14.68 5.39 28.04
C ALA A 290 -13.76 5.63 29.27
N VAL A 291 -13.10 4.57 29.72
CA VAL A 291 -12.20 4.57 30.88
C VAL A 291 -10.92 3.81 30.53
N ASN A 292 -9.80 4.21 31.13
CA ASN A 292 -8.54 3.51 30.88
C ASN A 292 -8.53 2.15 31.59
N ALA A 293 -8.01 1.12 30.92
CA ALA A 293 -7.81 -0.20 31.50
C ALA A 293 -6.66 -0.95 30.81
N LEU A 294 -6.15 -1.96 31.49
CA LEU A 294 -5.19 -2.91 30.95
C LEU A 294 -5.81 -4.29 30.97
N VAL A 295 -5.75 -4.98 29.85
CA VAL A 295 -6.18 -6.37 29.71
C VAL A 295 -4.98 -7.14 29.16
N VAL A 296 -4.49 -8.10 29.94
CA VAL A 296 -3.32 -8.91 29.57
C VAL A 296 -3.83 -10.31 29.26
N GLU A 297 -3.62 -10.77 28.03
CA GLU A 297 -3.99 -12.12 27.57
C GLU A 297 -2.77 -12.78 26.94
N ASP A 298 -2.21 -13.78 27.61
CA ASP A 298 -0.99 -14.50 27.18
C ASP A 298 0.18 -13.57 26.82
N GLU A 299 0.55 -13.49 25.53
CA GLU A 299 1.61 -12.63 24.99
C GLU A 299 1.10 -11.33 24.35
N ALA A 300 -0.22 -11.09 24.39
CA ALA A 300 -0.86 -9.90 23.87
C ALA A 300 -1.29 -8.96 25.03
N LEU A 301 -1.14 -7.67 24.79
CA LEU A 301 -1.56 -6.63 25.72
C LEU A 301 -2.56 -5.71 25.03
N ASP A 302 -3.73 -5.59 25.63
CA ASP A 302 -4.77 -4.66 25.23
C ASP A 302 -4.79 -3.49 26.21
N CYS A 303 -4.56 -2.29 25.68
CA CYS A 303 -4.51 -1.04 26.43
C CYS A 303 -5.72 -0.19 26.03
N GLN A 304 -6.72 -0.14 26.90
CA GLN A 304 -7.91 0.67 26.71
C GLN A 304 -7.60 2.12 27.12
N LEU A 305 -7.87 3.07 26.23
CA LEU A 305 -7.53 4.47 26.38
C LEU A 305 -8.76 5.37 26.22
N ALA A 306 -9.00 6.20 27.23
CA ALA A 306 -9.97 7.28 27.17
C ALA A 306 -9.48 8.45 26.30
N PRO A 307 -10.39 9.23 25.67
CA PRO A 307 -10.00 10.36 24.83
C PRO A 307 -9.03 11.36 25.48
N ALA A 308 -9.22 11.67 26.77
CA ALA A 308 -8.33 12.55 27.53
C ALA A 308 -6.90 11.99 27.65
N THR A 309 -6.76 10.68 27.78
CA THR A 309 -5.45 9.99 27.85
C THR A 309 -4.75 10.00 26.49
N VAL A 310 -5.49 9.82 25.40
CA VAL A 310 -4.97 9.94 24.04
C VAL A 310 -4.42 11.36 23.80
N GLN A 311 -5.18 12.38 24.18
CA GLN A 311 -4.73 13.78 24.09
C GLN A 311 -3.49 14.03 24.97
N ALA A 312 -3.47 13.48 26.19
CA ALA A 312 -2.33 13.61 27.10
C ALA A 312 -1.07 12.94 26.55
N LEU A 313 -1.18 11.77 25.90
CA LEU A 313 -0.07 11.09 25.22
C LEU A 313 0.53 11.99 24.14
N VAL A 314 -0.30 12.52 23.24
CA VAL A 314 0.12 13.42 22.16
C VAL A 314 0.79 14.70 22.69
N ALA A 315 0.30 15.25 23.80
CA ALA A 315 0.85 16.47 24.38
C ALA A 315 2.15 16.26 25.18
N THR A 316 2.42 15.03 25.65
CA THR A 316 3.49 14.76 26.62
C THR A 316 4.69 14.03 26.03
N VAL A 317 4.44 13.02 25.19
CA VAL A 317 5.50 12.16 24.66
C VAL A 317 6.23 12.89 23.53
N MET A 318 7.56 12.80 23.51
CA MET A 318 8.41 13.44 22.51
C MET A 318 9.28 12.38 21.82
N PRO A 319 9.65 12.56 20.54
CA PRO A 319 10.50 11.64 19.78
C PRO A 319 11.99 11.77 20.17
N ARG A 320 12.27 11.74 21.47
CA ARG A 320 13.62 11.85 22.04
C ARG A 320 13.72 11.04 23.31
N ARG A 321 14.95 10.65 23.65
CA ARG A 321 15.19 9.83 24.84
C ARG A 321 14.53 10.43 26.09
N GLY A 322 13.76 9.61 26.80
CA GLY A 322 13.12 10.05 28.03
C GLY A 322 12.12 9.07 28.60
N THR A 323 11.65 9.41 29.79
CA THR A 323 10.57 8.68 30.47
C THR A 323 9.45 9.68 30.73
N TYR A 324 8.28 9.40 30.18
CA TYR A 324 7.12 10.27 30.13
C TYR A 324 6.01 9.68 30.97
N ALA A 325 5.65 10.35 32.06
CA ALA A 325 4.47 10.01 32.85
C ALA A 325 3.25 10.67 32.21
N ILE A 326 2.15 9.93 32.04
CA ILE A 326 0.98 10.43 31.32
C ILE A 326 -0.01 11.13 32.27
N PRO A 327 -0.25 12.44 32.11
CA PRO A 327 -1.23 13.16 32.92
C PRO A 327 -2.62 12.51 32.83
N GLY A 328 -3.28 12.36 33.97
CA GLY A 328 -4.61 11.73 34.05
C GLY A 328 -4.61 10.20 34.07
N TRP A 329 -3.47 9.54 33.82
CA TRP A 329 -3.35 8.09 34.02
C TRP A 329 -1.95 7.67 34.52
N PRO A 330 -1.71 7.76 35.84
CA PRO A 330 -0.41 7.41 36.44
C PRO A 330 0.02 5.95 36.24
N ALA A 331 -0.90 5.08 35.87
CA ALA A 331 -0.62 3.68 35.57
C ALA A 331 0.10 3.49 34.21
N LEU A 332 0.14 4.49 33.34
CA LEU A 332 0.89 4.44 32.09
C LEU A 332 2.13 5.33 32.13
N GLN A 333 3.27 4.72 31.81
CA GLN A 333 4.52 5.39 31.55
C GLN A 333 5.03 5.01 30.15
N VAL A 334 5.50 5.99 29.40
CA VAL A 334 6.14 5.77 28.09
C VAL A 334 7.63 6.02 28.23
N VAL A 335 8.45 5.06 27.82
CA VAL A 335 9.91 5.18 27.73
C VAL A 335 10.27 5.27 26.25
N VAL A 336 10.93 6.36 25.87
CA VAL A 336 11.48 6.51 24.52
C VAL A 336 12.97 6.28 24.61
N GLU A 337 13.47 5.34 23.81
CA GLU A 337 14.88 5.01 23.70
C GLU A 337 15.40 5.44 22.32
N PRO A 338 16.69 5.80 22.21
CA PRO A 338 17.28 6.07 20.90
C PRO A 338 17.13 4.87 19.95
N SER A 339 16.93 5.16 18.68
CA SER A 339 16.94 4.19 17.59
C SER A 339 18.28 4.28 16.86
N GLU A 340 18.90 3.13 16.59
CA GLU A 340 20.13 3.05 15.80
C GLU A 340 19.78 2.61 14.37
N LEU A 341 20.13 3.44 13.40
CA LEU A 341 20.14 3.08 11.98
C LEU A 341 21.37 2.23 11.73
N ARG A 342 21.18 1.05 11.16
CA ARG A 342 22.27 0.12 10.83
C ARG A 342 22.38 -0.08 9.32
N ASP A 343 23.60 -0.15 8.80
CA ASP A 343 23.86 -0.48 7.40
C ASP A 343 23.61 -1.98 7.14
N ALA A 344 23.75 -2.40 5.88
CA ALA A 344 23.56 -3.79 5.48
C ALA A 344 24.58 -4.74 6.17
N GLU A 345 25.70 -4.21 6.64
CA GLU A 345 26.76 -4.89 7.38
C GLU A 345 26.52 -4.88 8.91
N GLY A 346 25.46 -4.23 9.39
CA GLY A 346 25.05 -4.18 10.78
C GLY A 346 25.72 -3.09 11.63
N ASN A 347 26.52 -2.20 11.04
CA ASN A 347 27.16 -1.09 11.73
C ASN A 347 26.18 0.06 11.94
N VAL A 348 26.28 0.74 13.08
CA VAL A 348 25.44 1.92 13.36
C VAL A 348 25.89 3.08 12.47
N VAL A 349 25.01 3.51 11.56
CA VAL A 349 25.22 4.60 10.61
C VAL A 349 24.70 5.93 11.17
N GLU A 350 23.62 5.87 11.97
CA GLU A 350 22.99 7.06 12.54
C GLU A 350 22.26 6.70 13.85
N VAL A 351 22.20 7.64 14.80
CA VAL A 351 21.44 7.48 16.05
C VAL A 351 20.37 8.57 16.09
N ALA A 352 19.10 8.17 16.04
CA ALA A 352 17.96 9.06 16.17
C ALA A 352 17.42 9.01 17.61
N GLY A 353 17.36 10.18 18.28
CA GLY A 353 16.65 10.35 19.55
C GLY A 353 17.47 10.71 20.77
#